data_AF-A0A965UU72-F1
#
_entry.id   AF-A0A965UU72-F1
#
_cell.length_a   1.000
_cell.length_b   1.000
_cell.length_c   1.000
_cell.angle_alpha   90.00
_cell.angle_beta   90.00
_cell.angle_gamma   90.00
#
_symmetry.space_group_name_H-M   'P 1'
#
loop_
_entity.id
_entity.type
_entity.pdbx_description
1 polymer ?
#
loop_
_entity_poly.entity_id
_entity_poly.type
_entity_poly.pdbx_seq_one_letter_code
_entity_poly.pdbx_strand_id
1 'polypeptide(L)'
;MGDPAPEATLQEMQVDEGGTLALAYGQHVVAGNLIEYAYSSGPPPSLKFITALGEGPWEGINTYSAQNQIYYGGQLLSASGSSSTPGYKFHPGSYSTGTGDANQGTPQFFPTSPTYSGTAYVEVLLDSTQSVEERPDKFKGVFKCLKVANYDSSGTVTDSGSYSTNPARVAADLLKRAGLLSRIDWTSWVTWRDYCAASIAWGAGNITRFECHAAFTAGIDIVTALSVVCQTACTYWQDDGQKIVFLPVLDNAVINPNTTAPVHTFTVSNARNVSVINNDRRQLPTGYTATFRDVDDEYMTEVSVEYYDANLEDQIGAPNRVDISLPPMKRSQAERICHYRTVLDGVCSVGIELIGYGDCSRVLPGDYIAIGHE
;
A
#
# COMPACT_ATOMS: atom_id res chain seq x y z
N MET A 1 15.41 -13.41 3.13
CA MET A 1 14.93 -12.51 4.20
C MET A 1 13.43 -12.59 4.14
N GLY A 2 12.73 -12.79 5.26
CA GLY A 2 11.27 -12.82 5.23
C GLY A 2 10.76 -11.45 4.79
N ASP A 3 9.86 -11.41 3.82
CA ASP A 3 9.17 -10.18 3.46
C ASP A 3 8.49 -9.61 4.72
N PRO A 4 8.57 -8.29 4.95
CA PRO A 4 7.86 -7.68 6.07
C PRO A 4 6.36 -7.94 5.92
N ALA A 5 5.77 -8.67 6.86
CA ALA A 5 4.33 -8.94 6.88
C ALA A 5 3.58 -7.61 7.11
N PRO A 6 2.81 -7.12 6.13
CA PRO A 6 2.49 -5.69 6.10
C PRO A 6 1.49 -5.23 7.18
N GLU A 7 0.64 -6.08 7.78
CA GLU A 7 -0.58 -5.54 8.43
C GLU A 7 -1.16 -6.29 9.63
N ALA A 8 -0.55 -7.38 10.12
CA ALA A 8 -1.18 -8.25 11.11
C ALA A 8 -1.72 -7.50 12.36
N THR A 9 -1.07 -6.41 12.76
CA THR A 9 -1.43 -5.64 13.96
C THR A 9 -2.58 -4.64 13.77
N LEU A 10 -2.96 -4.26 12.54
CA LEU A 10 -4.03 -3.27 12.36
C LEU A 10 -5.41 -3.78 12.80
N GLN A 11 -5.64 -5.09 12.66
CA GLN A 11 -6.91 -5.72 12.98
C GLN A 11 -7.06 -6.07 14.45
N GLU A 12 -5.99 -5.99 15.23
CA GLU A 12 -6.01 -6.32 16.66
C GLU A 12 -5.90 -5.06 17.47
N MET A 13 -6.84 -4.86 18.41
CA MET A 13 -6.80 -3.67 19.24
C MET A 13 -5.62 -3.76 20.18
N GLN A 14 -4.74 -2.77 20.17
CA GLN A 14 -3.69 -2.67 21.18
C GLN A 14 -4.28 -2.01 22.42
N VAL A 15 -4.20 -2.71 23.55
CA VAL A 15 -4.71 -2.23 24.85
C VAL A 15 -3.60 -1.79 25.80
N ASP A 16 -2.35 -2.15 25.47
CA ASP A 16 -1.16 -1.82 26.26
C ASP A 16 -0.56 -0.45 25.86
N GLU A 17 0.17 0.16 26.79
CA GLU A 17 0.91 1.39 26.52
C GLU A 17 2.03 1.16 25.49
N GLY A 18 2.32 2.17 24.65
CA GLY A 18 3.41 2.15 23.68
C GLY A 18 3.03 1.77 22.25
N GLY A 19 1.73 1.64 21.95
CA GLY A 19 1.26 1.44 20.57
C GLY A 19 1.70 2.55 19.61
N THR A 20 2.14 2.16 18.42
CA THR A 20 2.52 3.08 17.34
C THR A 20 1.31 3.42 16.47
N LEU A 21 1.25 4.66 15.98
CA LEU A 21 0.26 5.04 14.97
C LEU A 21 0.68 4.47 13.62
N ALA A 22 -0.22 3.76 12.96
CA ALA A 22 0.04 3.24 11.64
C ALA A 22 -0.02 4.33 10.56
N LEU A 23 0.84 4.21 9.56
CA LEU A 23 0.76 4.94 8.31
C LEU A 23 0.07 4.05 7.28
N ALA A 24 -1.23 4.26 7.06
CA ALA A 24 -2.06 3.41 6.21
C ALA A 24 -2.58 4.17 4.98
N TYR A 25 -2.40 3.60 3.79
CA TYR A 25 -2.82 4.16 2.51
C TYR A 25 -3.92 3.28 1.90
N GLY A 26 -4.94 3.88 1.28
CA GLY A 26 -6.02 3.09 0.69
C GLY A 26 -7.04 2.61 1.72
N GLN A 27 -7.40 1.34 1.70
CA GLN A 27 -8.54 0.80 2.45
C GLN A 27 -8.07 -0.33 3.36
N HIS A 28 -8.43 -0.29 4.64
CA HIS A 28 -8.05 -1.30 5.62
C HIS A 28 -9.13 -1.53 6.66
N VAL A 29 -9.18 -2.76 7.20
CA VAL A 29 -9.84 -3.06 8.47
C VAL A 29 -8.90 -2.65 9.60
N VAL A 30 -9.39 -1.83 10.52
CA VAL A 30 -8.61 -1.25 11.63
C VAL A 30 -9.38 -1.39 12.94
N ALA A 31 -8.70 -1.89 13.97
CA ALA A 31 -9.16 -1.92 15.36
C ALA A 31 -8.58 -0.77 16.19
N GLY A 32 -7.34 -0.38 15.88
CA GLY A 32 -6.64 0.76 16.49
C GLY A 32 -6.08 0.49 17.88
N ASN A 33 -5.54 1.53 18.52
CA ASN A 33 -4.97 1.50 19.86
C ASN A 33 -5.94 2.16 20.83
N LEU A 34 -6.28 1.48 21.94
CA LEU A 34 -7.17 2.02 22.96
C LEU A 34 -6.52 3.25 23.63
N ILE A 35 -7.18 4.41 23.57
CA ILE A 35 -6.69 5.66 24.19
C ILE A 35 -7.30 5.82 25.58
N GLU A 36 -8.62 5.73 25.65
CA GLU A 36 -9.40 6.00 26.84
C GLU A 36 -10.67 5.16 26.78
N TYR A 37 -11.14 4.69 27.93
CA TYR A 37 -12.41 4.02 28.02
C TYR A 37 -13.07 4.24 29.38
N ALA A 38 -14.38 4.07 29.43
CA ALA A 38 -15.16 4.09 30.66
C ALA A 38 -16.24 3.01 30.58
N TYR A 39 -16.24 2.12 31.57
CA TYR A 39 -17.20 1.05 31.71
C TYR A 39 -18.01 1.20 33.01
N SER A 40 -19.32 0.98 32.92
CA SER A 40 -20.23 0.89 34.06
C SER A 40 -21.08 -0.36 33.92
N SER A 41 -21.03 -1.24 34.91
CA SER A 41 -21.91 -2.40 35.02
C SER A 41 -23.29 -2.07 35.58
N GLY A 42 -23.57 -0.80 35.92
CA GLY A 42 -24.83 -0.37 36.54
C GLY A 42 -26.04 -0.60 35.63
N PRO A 43 -27.29 -0.44 36.11
CA PRO A 43 -28.47 -0.50 35.24
C PRO A 43 -28.78 0.88 34.63
N PRO A 44 -28.75 1.07 33.29
CA PRO A 44 -28.29 0.12 32.27
C PRO A 44 -26.76 0.15 32.11
N PRO A 45 -26.15 -0.98 31.68
CA PRO A 45 -24.71 -1.03 31.51
C PRO A 45 -24.29 -0.13 30.35
N SER A 46 -23.08 0.42 30.43
CA SER A 46 -22.57 1.35 29.43
C SER A 46 -21.07 1.21 29.27
N LEU A 47 -20.62 1.10 28.03
CA LEU A 47 -19.22 1.15 27.63
C LEU A 47 -19.05 2.27 26.61
N LYS A 48 -18.10 3.16 26.86
CA LYS A 48 -17.60 4.11 25.87
C LYS A 48 -16.08 4.05 25.81
N PHE A 49 -15.52 4.28 24.64
CA PHE A 49 -14.07 4.26 24.42
C PHE A 49 -13.65 5.12 23.25
N ILE A 50 -12.37 5.45 23.20
CA ILE A 50 -11.68 6.10 22.08
C ILE A 50 -10.59 5.16 21.60
N THR A 51 -10.54 4.90 20.29
CA THR A 51 -9.47 4.13 19.65
C THR A 51 -8.74 4.97 18.60
N ALA A 52 -7.40 5.02 18.70
CA ALA A 52 -6.52 5.66 17.73
C ALA A 52 -6.33 4.72 16.53
N LEU A 53 -6.67 5.17 15.33
CA LEU A 53 -6.59 4.33 14.13
C LEU A 53 -5.24 4.43 13.43
N GLY A 54 -4.71 5.65 13.29
CA GLY A 54 -3.43 5.90 12.63
C GLY A 54 -3.17 7.38 12.39
N GLU A 55 -2.09 7.69 11.67
CA GLU A 55 -1.74 9.06 11.34
C GLU A 55 -2.67 9.64 10.28
N GLY A 56 -3.20 10.84 10.51
CA GLY A 56 -4.16 11.52 9.63
C GLY A 56 -3.52 12.50 8.63
N PRO A 57 -4.33 13.11 7.74
CA PRO A 57 -5.79 13.03 7.68
C PRO A 57 -6.29 11.84 6.85
N TRP A 58 -7.27 11.11 7.36
CA TRP A 58 -7.97 10.02 6.66
C TRP A 58 -9.20 10.53 5.91
N GLU A 59 -9.59 9.84 4.84
CA GLU A 59 -10.82 10.14 4.10
C GLU A 59 -12.06 9.90 4.94
N GLY A 60 -12.11 8.77 5.63
CA GLY A 60 -13.21 8.41 6.50
C GLY A 60 -13.58 6.95 6.42
N ILE A 61 -14.81 6.66 6.77
CA ILE A 61 -15.34 5.29 6.79
C ILE A 61 -15.70 4.90 5.36
N ASN A 62 -15.47 3.64 4.99
CA ASN A 62 -15.90 3.15 3.69
C ASN A 62 -17.43 3.08 3.62
N THR A 63 -18.03 3.75 2.62
CA THR A 63 -19.50 3.87 2.43
C THR A 63 -20.00 3.22 1.14
N TYR A 64 -19.13 2.51 0.40
CA TYR A 64 -19.45 1.99 -0.93
C TYR A 64 -20.27 0.68 -0.92
N SER A 65 -20.32 -0.04 0.21
CA SER A 65 -21.39 -1.00 0.48
C SER A 65 -22.49 -0.30 1.26
N ALA A 66 -23.73 -0.78 1.20
CA ALA A 66 -24.90 -0.18 1.85
C ALA A 66 -24.83 -0.14 3.41
N GLN A 67 -23.65 -0.33 3.99
CA GLN A 67 -23.36 -0.39 5.41
C GLN A 67 -22.10 0.45 5.69
N ASN A 68 -22.21 1.44 6.59
CA ASN A 68 -21.02 2.07 7.18
C ASN A 68 -20.27 0.99 7.98
N GLN A 69 -19.12 0.54 7.49
CA GLN A 69 -18.48 -0.67 7.99
C GLN A 69 -17.75 -0.50 9.32
N ILE A 70 -18.36 0.15 10.32
CA ILE A 70 -17.93 0.08 11.71
C ILE A 70 -18.80 -0.94 12.42
N TYR A 71 -18.14 -1.89 13.09
CA TYR A 71 -18.80 -2.98 13.77
C TYR A 71 -18.28 -3.14 15.20
N TYR A 72 -19.15 -3.61 16.07
CA TYR A 72 -18.80 -4.08 17.40
C TYR A 72 -19.36 -5.49 17.59
N GLY A 73 -18.49 -6.48 17.79
CA GLY A 73 -18.90 -7.88 17.95
C GLY A 73 -19.70 -8.41 16.74
N GLY A 74 -19.38 -7.92 15.54
CA GLY A 74 -20.09 -8.27 14.29
C GLY A 74 -21.38 -7.49 14.02
N GLN A 75 -21.83 -6.62 14.93
CA GLN A 75 -23.01 -5.78 14.74
C GLN A 75 -22.62 -4.39 14.24
N LEU A 76 -23.35 -3.88 13.24
CA LEU A 76 -23.11 -2.56 12.66
C LEU A 76 -23.37 -1.45 13.69
N LEU A 77 -22.45 -0.50 13.81
CA LEU A 77 -22.66 0.73 14.57
C LEU A 77 -23.13 1.85 13.64
N SER A 78 -24.07 2.66 14.13
CA SER A 78 -24.49 3.87 13.43
C SER A 78 -23.70 5.08 13.90
N ALA A 79 -23.59 6.10 13.04
CA ALA A 79 -23.02 7.39 13.47
C ALA A 79 -23.91 8.01 14.56
N SER A 80 -23.28 8.49 15.63
CA SER A 80 -23.97 9.17 16.70
C SER A 80 -24.18 10.65 16.37
N GLY A 81 -25.37 11.15 16.66
CA GLY A 81 -25.71 12.57 16.51
C GLY A 81 -25.54 13.41 17.77
N SER A 82 -25.21 12.81 18.92
CA SER A 82 -25.09 13.54 20.19
C SER A 82 -24.28 12.79 21.24
N SER A 83 -23.84 13.47 22.30
CA SER A 83 -23.06 12.89 23.40
C SER A 83 -23.77 11.83 24.24
N SER A 84 -25.07 11.61 24.05
CA SER A 84 -25.86 10.60 24.75
C SER A 84 -26.49 9.56 23.84
N THR A 85 -26.36 9.69 22.51
CA THR A 85 -26.88 8.71 21.55
C THR A 85 -25.83 7.63 21.30
N PRO A 86 -26.13 6.34 21.54
CA PRO A 86 -25.23 5.26 21.18
C PRO A 86 -24.86 5.28 19.69
N GLY A 87 -23.62 4.91 19.39
CA GLY A 87 -23.05 4.95 18.06
C GLY A 87 -21.58 5.35 18.09
N TYR A 88 -21.05 5.72 16.93
CA TYR A 88 -19.68 6.17 16.77
C TYR A 88 -19.60 7.64 16.34
N LYS A 89 -18.48 8.30 16.63
CA LYS A 89 -18.06 9.52 15.93
C LYS A 89 -16.63 9.34 15.42
N PHE A 90 -16.44 9.60 14.13
CA PHE A 90 -15.15 9.49 13.47
C PHE A 90 -14.49 10.86 13.41
N HIS A 91 -13.20 10.88 13.71
CA HIS A 91 -12.33 12.04 13.66
C HIS A 91 -11.22 11.78 12.63
N PRO A 92 -11.13 12.58 11.56
CA PRO A 92 -10.28 12.28 10.41
C PRO A 92 -8.78 12.40 10.69
N GLY A 93 -8.36 13.02 11.79
CA GLY A 93 -6.94 13.28 12.06
C GLY A 93 -6.39 14.48 11.29
N SER A 94 -7.24 15.41 10.85
CA SER A 94 -6.77 16.71 10.38
C SER A 94 -6.11 17.49 11.52
N TYR A 95 -5.25 18.46 11.19
CA TYR A 95 -4.79 19.39 12.22
C TYR A 95 -5.98 20.22 12.72
N SER A 96 -6.26 20.11 14.02
CA SER A 96 -7.40 20.77 14.65
C SER A 96 -7.27 22.29 14.63
N THR A 97 -8.38 22.97 14.40
CA THR A 97 -8.49 24.43 14.53
C THR A 97 -8.80 24.90 15.96
N GLY A 98 -9.01 23.96 16.89
CA GLY A 98 -9.31 24.23 18.29
C GLY A 98 -10.35 23.25 18.86
N THR A 99 -10.71 23.41 20.14
CA THR A 99 -11.64 22.49 20.83
C THR A 99 -13.04 22.45 20.22
N GLY A 100 -13.46 23.54 19.55
CA GLY A 100 -14.75 23.64 18.85
C GLY A 100 -14.75 23.14 17.40
N ASP A 101 -13.64 22.56 16.92
CA ASP A 101 -13.57 21.98 15.58
C ASP A 101 -14.61 20.85 15.43
N ALA A 102 -15.47 20.93 14.42
CA ALA A 102 -16.56 19.96 14.25
C ALA A 102 -16.05 18.54 13.98
N ASN A 103 -14.91 18.42 13.30
CA ASN A 103 -14.35 17.15 12.83
C ASN A 103 -13.20 16.68 13.73
N GLN A 104 -12.38 17.59 14.24
CA GLN A 104 -11.22 17.27 15.08
C GLN A 104 -11.19 18.07 16.38
N GLY A 105 -12.36 18.38 16.96
CA GLY A 105 -12.46 19.08 18.23
C GLY A 105 -12.28 18.15 19.43
N THR A 106 -12.81 18.57 20.58
CA THR A 106 -12.91 17.73 21.77
C THR A 106 -13.80 16.50 21.50
N PRO A 107 -13.43 15.30 21.97
CA PRO A 107 -14.27 14.11 21.85
C PRO A 107 -15.68 14.33 22.44
N GLN A 108 -16.70 13.92 21.71
CA GLN A 108 -18.11 14.09 22.07
C GLN A 108 -18.50 13.27 23.30
N PHE A 109 -17.97 12.05 23.44
CA PHE A 109 -18.28 11.16 24.55
C PHE A 109 -17.33 11.35 25.74
N PHE A 110 -16.21 12.04 25.54
CA PHE A 110 -15.22 12.36 26.56
C PHE A 110 -14.87 13.86 26.52
N PRO A 111 -15.76 14.73 27.06
CA PRO A 111 -15.62 16.18 26.94
C PRO A 111 -14.45 16.78 27.73
N THR A 112 -13.82 16.00 28.61
CA THR A 112 -12.64 16.39 29.39
C THR A 112 -11.33 15.99 28.71
N SER A 113 -11.40 15.17 27.66
CA SER A 113 -10.22 14.63 26.98
C SER A 113 -9.63 15.67 26.02
N PRO A 114 -8.31 15.61 25.78
CA PRO A 114 -7.66 16.54 24.88
C PRO A 114 -8.14 16.33 23.45
N THR A 115 -7.87 17.33 22.62
CA THR A 115 -8.01 17.20 21.17
C THR A 115 -6.81 16.44 20.59
N TYR A 116 -7.06 15.27 20.00
CA TYR A 116 -6.02 14.44 19.36
C TYR A 116 -5.72 14.91 17.93
N SER A 117 -5.07 16.06 17.78
CA SER A 117 -4.71 16.64 16.48
C SER A 117 -3.74 15.74 15.69
N GLY A 118 -3.93 15.58 14.38
CA GLY A 118 -3.06 14.76 13.51
C GLY A 118 -3.26 13.24 13.63
N THR A 119 -4.12 12.78 14.53
CA THR A 119 -4.43 11.35 14.72
C THR A 119 -5.86 11.07 14.26
N ALA A 120 -6.04 10.14 13.32
CA ALA A 120 -7.36 9.62 12.99
C ALA A 120 -7.83 8.72 14.14
N TYR A 121 -9.03 8.96 14.66
CA TYR A 121 -9.56 8.19 15.79
C TYR A 121 -11.08 8.03 15.70
N VAL A 122 -11.60 7.02 16.40
CA VAL A 122 -13.04 6.83 16.59
C VAL A 122 -13.34 6.83 18.06
N GLU A 123 -14.36 7.56 18.45
CA GLU A 123 -14.99 7.38 19.75
C GLU A 123 -16.31 6.62 19.58
N VAL A 124 -16.60 5.74 20.54
CA VAL A 124 -17.75 4.85 20.52
C VAL A 124 -18.47 4.96 21.84
N LEU A 125 -19.80 5.04 21.79
CA LEU A 125 -20.71 4.84 22.91
C LEU A 125 -21.61 3.65 22.56
N LEU A 126 -21.49 2.56 23.30
CA LEU A 126 -22.30 1.38 23.08
C LEU A 126 -23.65 1.47 23.80
N ASP A 127 -24.65 0.79 23.24
CA ASP A 127 -25.92 0.64 23.93
C ASP A 127 -25.83 -0.40 25.07
N SER A 128 -26.91 -0.50 25.85
CA SER A 128 -26.96 -1.41 27.00
C SER A 128 -26.87 -2.90 26.64
N THR A 129 -27.24 -3.28 25.42
CA THR A 129 -27.18 -4.68 24.97
C THR A 129 -25.77 -5.06 24.52
N GLN A 130 -25.01 -4.09 24.03
CA GLN A 130 -23.62 -4.23 23.62
C GLN A 130 -22.63 -4.04 24.78
N SER A 131 -23.04 -3.34 25.83
CA SER A 131 -22.22 -3.02 27.02
C SER A 131 -22.26 -4.07 28.12
N VAL A 132 -22.65 -5.32 27.81
CA VAL A 132 -22.77 -6.39 28.83
C VAL A 132 -21.42 -6.81 29.43
N GLU A 133 -20.31 -6.43 28.80
CA GLU A 133 -18.95 -6.74 29.21
C GLU A 133 -17.98 -5.62 28.83
N GLU A 134 -16.85 -5.54 29.53
CA GLU A 134 -15.78 -4.57 29.31
C GLU A 134 -14.85 -5.06 28.18
N ARG A 135 -15.32 -5.02 26.92
CA ARG A 135 -14.61 -5.59 25.76
C ARG A 135 -14.48 -4.63 24.58
N PRO A 136 -13.72 -3.52 24.71
CA PRO A 136 -13.48 -2.59 23.61
C PRO A 136 -12.79 -3.25 22.39
N ASP A 137 -12.05 -4.35 22.61
CA ASP A 137 -11.33 -5.12 21.59
C ASP A 137 -12.21 -5.73 20.49
N LYS A 138 -13.53 -5.81 20.73
CA LYS A 138 -14.53 -6.28 19.74
C LYS A 138 -14.83 -5.26 18.64
N PHE A 139 -14.28 -4.05 18.74
CA PHE A 139 -14.39 -3.03 17.71
C PHE A 139 -13.55 -3.37 16.47
N LYS A 140 -14.13 -3.15 15.29
CA LYS A 140 -13.46 -3.15 13.99
C LYS A 140 -14.12 -2.10 13.10
N GLY A 141 -13.36 -1.41 12.27
CA GLY A 141 -13.91 -0.57 11.22
C GLY A 141 -13.15 -0.71 9.90
N VAL A 142 -13.84 -0.59 8.78
CA VAL A 142 -13.20 -0.47 7.45
C VAL A 142 -13.11 1.00 7.09
N PHE A 143 -11.89 1.48 6.91
CA PHE A 143 -11.60 2.89 6.68
C PHE A 143 -10.92 3.09 5.33
N LYS A 144 -11.25 4.21 4.70
CA LYS A 144 -10.44 4.86 3.69
C LYS A 144 -9.45 5.77 4.42
N CYS A 145 -8.20 5.35 4.42
CA CYS A 145 -7.14 5.91 5.24
C CYS A 145 -6.56 7.18 4.62
N LEU A 146 -5.24 7.37 4.68
CA LEU A 146 -4.57 8.64 4.45
C LEU A 146 -4.94 9.29 3.10
N LYS A 147 -5.27 10.58 3.14
CA LYS A 147 -5.34 11.43 1.96
C LYS A 147 -3.92 11.82 1.53
N VAL A 148 -3.64 11.75 0.24
CA VAL A 148 -2.32 12.03 -0.32
C VAL A 148 -2.42 13.18 -1.33
N ALA A 149 -1.36 13.96 -1.49
CA ALA A 149 -1.33 15.04 -2.47
C ALA A 149 -1.21 14.51 -3.92
N ASN A 150 -1.47 15.37 -4.90
CA ASN A 150 -1.13 15.15 -6.31
C ASN A 150 -0.22 16.27 -6.81
N TYR A 151 0.59 15.96 -7.82
CA TYR A 151 1.58 16.87 -8.39
C TYR A 151 1.51 16.89 -9.92
N ASP A 152 2.00 17.94 -10.56
CA ASP A 152 2.24 17.96 -12.01
C ASP A 152 3.68 17.49 -12.36
N SER A 153 4.02 17.53 -13.64
CA SER A 153 5.35 17.12 -14.14
C SER A 153 6.49 18.06 -13.74
N SER A 154 6.18 19.20 -13.12
CA SER A 154 7.15 20.13 -12.53
C SER A 154 7.25 19.99 -11.01
N GLY A 155 6.45 19.11 -10.40
CA GLY A 155 6.39 18.95 -8.95
C GLY A 155 5.54 20.00 -8.24
N THR A 156 4.72 20.74 -8.97
CA THR A 156 3.76 21.67 -8.37
C THR A 156 2.57 20.88 -7.86
N VAL A 157 2.13 21.17 -6.64
CA VAL A 157 0.92 20.56 -6.06
C VAL A 157 -0.30 20.95 -6.89
N THR A 158 -1.00 19.95 -7.43
CA THR A 158 -2.27 20.12 -8.18
C THR A 158 -3.49 19.76 -7.35
N ASP A 159 -3.31 18.96 -6.31
CA ASP A 159 -4.30 18.62 -5.30
C ASP A 159 -3.57 18.53 -3.96
N SER A 160 -4.00 19.33 -2.97
CA SER A 160 -3.36 19.42 -1.65
C SER A 160 -3.59 18.18 -0.79
N GLY A 161 -4.54 17.32 -1.13
CA GLY A 161 -4.80 16.09 -0.40
C GLY A 161 -6.20 15.53 -0.66
N SER A 162 -6.29 14.40 -1.34
CA SER A 162 -7.53 13.63 -1.50
C SER A 162 -7.28 12.14 -1.30
N TYR A 163 -8.35 11.38 -1.08
CA TYR A 163 -8.27 9.93 -1.10
C TYR A 163 -7.78 9.44 -2.46
N SER A 164 -6.72 8.63 -2.44
CA SER A 164 -6.22 8.00 -3.65
C SER A 164 -5.53 6.69 -3.33
N THR A 165 -5.83 5.69 -4.14
CA THR A 165 -5.15 4.39 -4.16
C THR A 165 -4.06 4.35 -5.23
N ASN A 166 -3.72 5.46 -5.88
CA ASN A 166 -2.70 5.46 -6.92
C ASN A 166 -1.30 5.22 -6.32
N PRO A 167 -0.57 4.15 -6.71
CA PRO A 167 0.75 3.82 -6.16
C PRO A 167 1.75 4.97 -6.23
N ALA A 168 1.75 5.76 -7.31
CA ALA A 168 2.66 6.88 -7.46
C ALA A 168 2.40 7.98 -6.42
N ARG A 169 1.13 8.27 -6.11
CA ARG A 169 0.78 9.25 -5.07
C ARG A 169 1.19 8.78 -3.68
N VAL A 170 1.07 7.49 -3.40
CA VAL A 170 1.56 6.88 -2.14
C VAL A 170 3.08 7.05 -2.03
N ALA A 171 3.84 6.74 -3.09
CA ALA A 171 5.29 6.91 -3.10
C ALA A 171 5.74 8.37 -2.90
N ALA A 172 5.05 9.34 -3.51
CA ALA A 172 5.35 10.76 -3.33
C ALA A 172 5.12 11.22 -1.88
N ASP A 173 4.07 10.72 -1.22
CA ASP A 173 3.80 11.04 0.18
C ASP A 173 4.88 10.45 1.12
N LEU A 174 5.29 9.19 0.90
CA LEU A 174 6.40 8.57 1.63
C LEU A 174 7.69 9.38 1.48
N LEU A 175 8.02 9.82 0.26
CA LEU A 175 9.19 10.64 -0.01
C LEU A 175 9.08 12.04 0.61
N LYS A 176 7.89 12.65 0.62
CA LYS A 176 7.64 13.92 1.32
C LYS A 176 7.92 13.79 2.80
N ARG A 177 7.43 12.73 3.44
CA ARG A 177 7.62 12.43 4.86
C ARG A 177 9.10 12.19 5.20
N ALA A 178 9.84 11.58 4.28
CA ALA A 178 11.29 11.40 4.40
C ALA A 178 12.11 12.69 4.11
N GLY A 179 11.48 13.80 3.73
CA GLY A 179 12.18 15.04 3.35
C GLY A 179 12.86 14.97 1.97
N LEU A 180 12.48 14.02 1.12
CA LEU A 180 13.08 13.73 -0.19
C LEU A 180 12.22 14.17 -1.37
N LEU A 181 11.18 14.99 -1.14
CA LEU A 181 10.26 15.44 -2.19
C LEU A 181 10.97 16.14 -3.36
N SER A 182 12.01 16.93 -3.05
CA SER A 182 12.82 17.63 -4.07
C SER A 182 13.66 16.70 -4.93
N ARG A 183 13.86 15.45 -4.50
CA ARG A 183 14.59 14.42 -5.25
C ARG A 183 13.70 13.67 -6.22
N ILE A 184 12.38 13.83 -6.22
CA ILE A 184 11.55 13.13 -7.22
C ILE A 184 11.89 13.64 -8.63
N ASP A 185 12.09 12.70 -9.56
CA ASP A 185 11.98 13.00 -10.98
C ASP A 185 10.49 13.02 -11.37
N TRP A 186 9.94 14.21 -11.49
CA TRP A 186 8.50 14.42 -11.67
C TRP A 186 7.98 13.94 -13.03
N THR A 187 8.84 13.85 -14.05
CA THR A 187 8.44 13.36 -15.37
C THR A 187 8.17 11.86 -15.31
N SER A 188 9.12 11.07 -14.82
CA SER A 188 8.95 9.63 -14.63
C SER A 188 7.82 9.31 -13.67
N TRP A 189 7.67 10.10 -12.60
CA TRP A 189 6.57 9.97 -11.65
C TRP A 189 5.20 10.19 -12.30
N VAL A 190 5.03 11.23 -13.13
CA VAL A 190 3.75 11.48 -13.84
C VAL A 190 3.46 10.35 -14.82
N THR A 191 4.45 9.88 -15.57
CA THR A 191 4.28 8.74 -16.48
C THR A 191 3.80 7.50 -15.73
N TRP A 192 4.40 7.20 -14.58
CA TRP A 192 4.01 6.07 -13.75
C TRP A 192 2.61 6.26 -13.13
N ARG A 193 2.32 7.46 -12.60
CA ARG A 193 1.00 7.82 -12.06
C ARG A 193 -0.10 7.58 -13.08
N ASP A 194 0.07 8.11 -14.29
CA ASP A 194 -0.94 8.05 -15.35
C ASP A 194 -1.09 6.62 -15.89
N TYR A 195 0.00 5.87 -15.95
CA TYR A 195 -0.05 4.44 -16.28
C TYR A 195 -0.87 3.64 -15.24
N CYS A 196 -0.66 3.87 -13.95
CA CYS A 196 -1.44 3.20 -12.89
C CYS A 196 -2.91 3.62 -12.89
N ALA A 197 -3.19 4.89 -13.20
CA ALA A 197 -4.55 5.43 -13.26
C ALA A 197 -5.33 5.00 -14.53
N ALA A 198 -4.65 4.44 -15.53
CA ALA A 198 -5.28 4.04 -16.78
C ALA A 198 -6.40 3.03 -16.55
N SER A 199 -7.51 3.22 -17.24
CA SER A 199 -8.62 2.26 -17.29
C SER A 199 -8.26 1.13 -18.25
N ILE A 200 -8.36 -0.12 -17.79
CA ILE A 200 -8.10 -1.31 -18.59
C ILE A 200 -9.35 -2.19 -18.66
N ALA A 201 -9.51 -2.86 -19.80
CA ALA A 201 -10.56 -3.86 -19.95
C ALA A 201 -10.22 -5.10 -19.14
N TRP A 202 -11.16 -5.57 -18.32
CA TRP A 202 -11.03 -6.81 -17.55
C TRP A 202 -12.37 -7.52 -17.45
N GLY A 203 -12.45 -8.74 -18.00
CA GLY A 203 -13.71 -9.46 -18.12
C GLY A 203 -14.75 -8.66 -18.92
N ALA A 204 -15.92 -8.42 -18.32
CA ALA A 204 -17.01 -7.66 -18.93
C ALA A 204 -17.00 -6.15 -18.63
N GLY A 205 -16.00 -5.65 -17.88
CA GLY A 205 -15.96 -4.28 -17.40
C GLY A 205 -14.61 -3.60 -17.58
N ASN A 206 -14.51 -2.40 -17.03
CA ASN A 206 -13.27 -1.63 -16.96
C ASN A 206 -12.86 -1.46 -15.50
N ILE A 207 -11.57 -1.63 -15.22
CA ILE A 207 -10.98 -1.43 -13.90
C ILE A 207 -9.78 -0.48 -13.99
N THR A 208 -9.44 0.19 -12.88
CA THR A 208 -8.16 0.89 -12.75
C THR A 208 -7.01 -0.11 -12.87
N ARG A 209 -5.92 0.27 -13.54
CA ARG A 209 -4.82 -0.65 -13.79
C ARG A 209 -4.17 -1.13 -12.50
N PHE A 210 -3.76 -0.23 -11.60
CA PHE A 210 -3.11 -0.60 -10.34
C PHE A 210 -3.55 0.30 -9.18
N GLU A 211 -3.77 -0.33 -8.03
CA GLU A 211 -4.11 0.30 -6.76
C GLU A 211 -3.11 -0.15 -5.68
N CYS A 212 -2.79 0.73 -4.73
CA CYS A 212 -1.92 0.46 -3.60
C CYS A 212 -2.66 0.77 -2.31
N HIS A 213 -2.83 -0.26 -1.48
CA HIS A 213 -3.41 -0.14 -0.15
C HIS A 213 -2.36 -0.56 0.89
N ALA A 214 -1.17 0.03 0.87
CA ALA A 214 -0.10 -0.35 1.79
C ALA A 214 -0.32 0.27 3.17
N ALA A 215 -0.08 -0.48 4.24
CA ALA A 215 0.06 0.08 5.56
C ALA A 215 1.37 -0.33 6.25
N PHE A 216 1.85 0.57 7.11
CA PHE A 216 3.08 0.43 7.86
C PHE A 216 2.77 0.68 9.33
N THR A 217 2.82 -0.39 10.13
CA THR A 217 2.45 -0.36 11.56
C THR A 217 3.64 -0.08 12.48
N ALA A 218 4.85 -0.18 11.95
CA ALA A 218 6.10 0.15 12.63
C ALA A 218 6.95 1.08 11.75
N GLY A 219 8.02 1.65 12.32
CA GLY A 219 8.99 2.41 11.55
C GLY A 219 9.59 1.56 10.43
N ILE A 220 9.37 1.99 9.18
CA ILE A 220 9.91 1.35 7.98
C ILE A 220 10.89 2.30 7.30
N ASP A 221 11.99 1.77 6.78
CA ASP A 221 12.90 2.56 5.97
C ASP A 221 12.29 2.86 4.59
N ILE A 222 12.73 3.97 3.99
CA ILE A 222 12.17 4.44 2.73
C ILE A 222 12.41 3.46 1.56
N VAL A 223 13.52 2.70 1.59
CA VAL A 223 13.88 1.76 0.52
C VAL A 223 12.88 0.59 0.50
N THR A 224 12.61 0.03 1.67
CA THR A 224 11.62 -1.05 1.82
C THR A 224 10.22 -0.54 1.50
N ALA A 225 9.83 0.65 2.00
CA ALA A 225 8.50 1.21 1.74
C ALA A 225 8.26 1.46 0.24
N LEU A 226 9.22 2.04 -0.47
CA LEU A 226 9.12 2.24 -1.93
C LEU A 226 9.07 0.91 -2.69
N SER A 227 9.80 -0.10 -2.24
CA SER A 227 9.79 -1.43 -2.87
C SER A 227 8.43 -2.11 -2.74
N VAL A 228 7.78 -2.03 -1.56
CA VAL A 228 6.41 -2.52 -1.34
C VAL A 228 5.43 -1.81 -2.29
N VAL A 229 5.50 -0.48 -2.37
CA VAL A 229 4.60 0.29 -3.26
C VAL A 229 4.83 -0.06 -4.72
N CYS A 230 6.08 -0.15 -5.17
CA CYS A 230 6.42 -0.45 -6.57
C CYS A 230 6.02 -1.88 -6.96
N GLN A 231 6.09 -2.84 -6.03
CA GLN A 231 5.63 -4.22 -6.25
C GLN A 231 4.14 -4.28 -6.58
N THR A 232 3.30 -3.41 -5.99
CA THR A 232 1.85 -3.35 -6.30
C THR A 232 1.55 -2.97 -7.75
N ALA A 233 2.50 -2.31 -8.42
CA ALA A 233 2.34 -1.80 -9.78
C ALA A 233 3.30 -2.45 -10.78
N CYS A 234 3.93 -3.58 -10.42
CA CYS A 234 4.89 -4.29 -11.27
C CYS A 234 6.03 -3.39 -11.80
N THR A 235 6.49 -2.46 -10.97
CA THR A 235 7.55 -1.51 -11.35
C THR A 235 8.69 -1.51 -10.34
N TYR A 236 9.69 -0.68 -10.63
CA TYR A 236 10.88 -0.44 -9.83
C TYR A 236 11.15 1.06 -9.72
N TRP A 237 12.06 1.41 -8.82
CA TRP A 237 12.56 2.75 -8.65
C TRP A 237 14.09 2.72 -8.58
N GLN A 238 14.72 3.83 -8.90
CA GLN A 238 16.16 4.02 -8.86
C GLN A 238 16.49 5.34 -8.15
N ASP A 239 17.68 5.41 -7.57
CA ASP A 239 18.30 6.66 -7.10
C ASP A 239 19.57 6.89 -7.92
N ASP A 240 19.58 7.93 -8.76
CA ASP A 240 20.74 8.29 -9.59
C ASP A 240 21.78 9.16 -8.85
N GLY A 241 21.58 9.36 -7.54
CA GLY A 241 22.37 10.23 -6.68
C GLY A 241 21.80 11.65 -6.57
N GLN A 242 21.07 12.13 -7.57
CA GLN A 242 20.41 13.44 -7.56
C GLN A 242 18.89 13.30 -7.44
N LYS A 243 18.33 12.39 -8.22
CA LYS A 243 16.91 12.15 -8.39
C LYS A 243 16.54 10.69 -8.13
N ILE A 244 15.32 10.53 -7.65
CA ILE A 244 14.62 9.27 -7.50
C ILE A 244 13.72 9.14 -8.72
N VAL A 245 14.03 8.15 -9.55
CA VAL A 245 13.37 7.90 -10.84
C VAL A 245 12.48 6.67 -10.69
N PHE A 246 11.24 6.77 -11.17
CA PHE A 246 10.33 5.63 -11.22
C PHE A 246 10.40 5.00 -12.60
N LEU A 247 10.78 3.73 -12.67
CA LEU A 247 10.95 3.07 -13.94
C LEU A 247 9.58 2.80 -14.59
N PRO A 248 9.50 2.78 -15.92
CA PRO A 248 8.33 2.24 -16.59
C PRO A 248 8.16 0.76 -16.22
N VAL A 249 6.90 0.30 -16.15
CA VAL A 249 6.64 -1.14 -16.13
C VAL A 249 7.25 -1.76 -17.37
N LEU A 250 8.01 -2.85 -17.19
CA LEU A 250 8.60 -3.62 -18.28
C LEU A 250 7.49 -4.33 -19.06
N ASP A 251 6.80 -3.58 -19.89
CA ASP A 251 5.86 -4.04 -20.91
C ASP A 251 6.52 -3.78 -22.27
N ASN A 252 6.41 -4.72 -23.19
CA ASN A 252 6.91 -4.58 -24.57
C ASN A 252 6.33 -3.33 -25.27
N ALA A 253 5.19 -2.82 -24.79
CA ALA A 253 4.63 -1.56 -25.27
C ALA A 253 5.39 -0.31 -24.78
N VAL A 254 6.15 -0.40 -23.69
CA VAL A 254 6.86 0.72 -23.05
C VAL A 254 8.38 0.63 -23.24
N ILE A 255 8.96 -0.56 -23.17
CA ILE A 255 10.35 -0.82 -23.58
C ILE A 255 10.32 -1.64 -24.87
N ASN A 256 10.24 -0.95 -25.99
CA ASN A 256 10.36 -1.57 -27.30
C ASN A 256 11.79 -1.34 -27.81
N PRO A 257 12.60 -2.41 -28.02
CA PRO A 257 14.00 -2.26 -28.46
C PRO A 257 14.15 -1.50 -29.79
N ASN A 258 13.09 -1.39 -30.59
CA ASN A 258 13.09 -0.66 -31.86
C ASN A 258 12.77 0.83 -31.72
N THR A 259 12.21 1.28 -30.60
CA THR A 259 11.78 2.67 -30.39
C THR A 259 12.31 3.30 -29.11
N THR A 260 12.78 2.48 -28.16
CA THR A 260 13.36 2.91 -26.88
C THR A 260 14.87 2.80 -26.99
N ALA A 261 15.56 3.93 -26.90
CA ALA A 261 17.01 3.93 -26.87
C ALA A 261 17.49 3.32 -25.53
N PRO A 262 18.46 2.37 -25.55
CA PRO A 262 19.06 1.88 -24.33
C PRO A 262 19.83 3.01 -23.64
N VAL A 263 19.91 2.97 -22.31
CA VAL A 263 20.75 3.90 -21.52
C VAL A 263 22.21 3.79 -21.94
N HIS A 264 22.64 2.57 -22.25
CA HIS A 264 23.96 2.28 -22.75
C HIS A 264 23.95 1.06 -23.67
N THR A 265 24.78 1.10 -24.72
CA THR A 265 25.03 -0.06 -25.58
C THR A 265 26.44 -0.56 -25.32
N PHE A 266 26.55 -1.75 -24.72
CA PHE A 266 27.83 -2.43 -24.54
C PHE A 266 28.27 -3.08 -25.86
N THR A 267 29.52 -2.87 -26.24
CA THR A 267 30.20 -3.42 -27.41
C THR A 267 31.57 -3.94 -26.99
N VAL A 268 32.26 -4.64 -27.90
CA VAL A 268 33.65 -5.07 -27.68
C VAL A 268 34.62 -3.90 -27.49
N SER A 269 34.26 -2.69 -27.93
CA SER A 269 35.12 -1.51 -27.82
C SER A 269 34.95 -0.73 -26.51
N ASN A 270 33.82 -0.88 -25.81
CA ASN A 270 33.55 -0.20 -24.54
C ASN A 270 33.34 -1.14 -23.33
N ALA A 271 33.39 -2.45 -23.53
CA ALA A 271 33.38 -3.45 -22.48
C ALA A 271 34.75 -4.12 -22.32
N ARG A 272 35.20 -4.29 -21.09
CA ARG A 272 36.39 -5.07 -20.74
C ARG A 272 36.11 -6.57 -20.78
N ASN A 273 34.93 -6.97 -20.33
CA ASN A 273 34.51 -8.36 -20.30
C ASN A 273 33.00 -8.46 -20.48
N VAL A 274 32.58 -9.48 -21.22
CA VAL A 274 31.18 -9.90 -21.37
C VAL A 274 31.16 -11.41 -21.21
N SER A 275 30.50 -11.89 -20.16
CA SER A 275 30.31 -13.32 -19.91
C SER A 275 28.84 -13.64 -19.75
N VAL A 276 28.39 -14.66 -20.46
CA VAL A 276 27.04 -15.20 -20.32
C VAL A 276 27.04 -16.19 -19.17
N ILE A 277 26.18 -15.96 -18.19
CA ILE A 277 25.94 -16.87 -17.08
C ILE A 277 24.65 -17.62 -17.36
N ASN A 278 24.76 -18.94 -17.44
CA ASN A 278 23.58 -19.78 -17.43
C ASN A 278 23.24 -20.09 -15.99
N ASN A 279 22.18 -19.48 -15.49
CA ASN A 279 21.60 -19.85 -14.21
C ASN A 279 20.98 -21.24 -14.35
N ASP A 280 20.98 -22.02 -13.27
CA ASP A 280 20.33 -23.32 -13.26
C ASP A 280 18.83 -23.12 -13.52
N ARG A 281 18.37 -23.59 -14.69
CA ARG A 281 16.96 -23.52 -15.09
C ARG A 281 16.03 -24.19 -14.07
N ARG A 282 16.54 -25.16 -13.31
CA ARG A 282 15.78 -25.86 -12.26
C ARG A 282 15.52 -25.02 -11.02
N GLN A 283 16.14 -23.86 -10.89
CA GLN A 283 15.95 -22.95 -9.77
C GLN A 283 15.06 -21.76 -10.13
N LEU A 284 14.64 -21.63 -11.39
CA LEU A 284 13.79 -20.53 -11.81
C LEU A 284 12.39 -20.67 -11.23
N PRO A 285 11.75 -19.57 -10.81
CA PRO A 285 10.35 -19.57 -10.41
C PRO A 285 9.47 -20.06 -11.56
N THR A 286 8.59 -21.02 -11.27
CA THR A 286 7.59 -21.51 -12.24
C THR A 286 6.18 -21.00 -11.94
N GLY A 287 6.01 -20.34 -10.80
CA GLY A 287 4.80 -19.68 -10.40
C GLY A 287 4.97 -18.92 -9.09
N TYR A 288 3.96 -18.14 -8.77
CA TYR A 288 3.89 -17.32 -7.57
C TYR A 288 2.58 -17.57 -6.82
N THR A 289 2.68 -17.65 -5.50
CA THR A 289 1.53 -17.66 -4.59
C THR A 289 1.52 -16.33 -3.85
N ALA A 290 0.47 -15.52 -4.03
CA ALA A 290 0.31 -14.27 -3.31
C ALA A 290 -0.71 -14.41 -2.18
N THR A 291 -0.32 -14.02 -0.98
CA THR A 291 -1.22 -13.83 0.17
C THR A 291 -1.50 -12.35 0.39
N PHE A 292 -2.78 -11.98 0.49
CA PHE A 292 -3.22 -10.59 0.63
C PHE A 292 -4.63 -10.55 1.24
N ARG A 293 -5.11 -9.35 1.59
CA ARG A 293 -6.51 -9.14 2.01
C ARG A 293 -7.33 -8.63 0.85
N ASP A 294 -8.49 -9.24 0.62
CA ASP A 294 -9.36 -8.85 -0.48
C ASP A 294 -10.11 -7.56 -0.12
N VAL A 295 -9.88 -6.48 -0.88
CA VAL A 295 -10.55 -5.19 -0.65
C VAL A 295 -12.03 -5.20 -1.07
N ASP A 296 -12.43 -6.18 -1.89
CA ASP A 296 -13.82 -6.36 -2.33
C ASP A 296 -14.63 -7.22 -1.33
N ASP A 297 -13.98 -7.86 -0.36
CA ASP A 297 -14.63 -8.62 0.72
C ASP A 297 -15.10 -7.70 1.86
N GLU A 298 -16.28 -8.00 2.44
CA GLU A 298 -16.90 -7.16 3.47
C GLU A 298 -16.00 -7.00 4.70
N TYR A 299 -15.28 -8.05 5.07
CA TYR A 299 -14.41 -8.09 6.25
C TYR A 299 -12.92 -8.03 5.91
N MET A 300 -12.57 -7.78 4.65
CA MET A 300 -11.21 -7.83 4.13
C MET A 300 -10.42 -9.04 4.63
N THR A 301 -11.04 -10.21 4.48
CA THR A 301 -10.45 -11.48 4.85
C THR A 301 -9.16 -11.76 4.07
N GLU A 302 -8.24 -12.45 4.73
CA GLU A 302 -7.01 -12.89 4.07
C GLU A 302 -7.33 -14.03 3.11
N VAL A 303 -6.82 -13.90 1.89
CA VAL A 303 -6.99 -14.84 0.80
C VAL A 303 -5.65 -15.06 0.11
N SER A 304 -5.57 -16.15 -0.65
CA SER A 304 -4.42 -16.45 -1.49
C SER A 304 -4.84 -16.67 -2.94
N VAL A 305 -3.99 -16.24 -3.87
CA VAL A 305 -4.07 -16.62 -5.28
C VAL A 305 -2.77 -17.25 -5.72
N GLU A 306 -2.88 -18.23 -6.60
CA GLU A 306 -1.73 -18.88 -7.22
C GLU A 306 -1.80 -18.67 -8.73
N TYR A 307 -0.69 -18.29 -9.33
CA TYR A 307 -0.49 -18.37 -10.77
C TYR A 307 0.77 -19.16 -11.06
N TYR A 308 0.70 -20.07 -12.01
CA TYR A 308 1.86 -20.81 -12.52
C TYR A 308 1.74 -21.05 -14.02
N ASP A 309 2.89 -21.25 -14.66
CA ASP A 309 2.97 -21.61 -16.08
C ASP A 309 3.31 -23.10 -16.21
N ALA A 310 2.31 -23.91 -16.57
CA ALA A 310 2.47 -25.35 -16.75
C ALA A 310 3.50 -25.73 -17.82
N ASN A 311 3.64 -24.93 -18.89
CA ASN A 311 4.65 -25.20 -19.91
C ASN A 311 6.06 -24.95 -19.36
N LEU A 312 6.20 -23.91 -18.54
CA LEU A 312 7.46 -23.61 -17.88
C LEU A 312 7.84 -24.71 -16.88
N GLU A 313 6.87 -25.23 -16.12
CA GLU A 313 7.06 -26.39 -15.24
C GLU A 313 7.47 -27.65 -16.00
N ASP A 314 6.82 -27.97 -17.11
CA ASP A 314 7.18 -29.12 -17.94
C ASP A 314 8.59 -28.98 -18.51
N GLN A 315 8.98 -27.77 -18.92
CA GLN A 315 10.33 -27.48 -19.43
C GLN A 315 11.40 -27.57 -18.35
N ILE A 316 11.07 -27.18 -17.11
CA ILE A 316 12.00 -27.17 -15.98
C ILE A 316 12.05 -28.54 -15.29
N GLY A 317 10.94 -29.28 -15.30
CA GLY A 317 10.75 -30.57 -14.64
C GLY A 317 10.52 -30.48 -13.13
N ALA A 318 10.19 -29.31 -12.59
CA ALA A 318 9.96 -29.10 -11.16
C ALA A 318 8.99 -27.93 -10.88
N PRO A 319 8.10 -28.06 -9.88
CA PRO A 319 7.29 -26.96 -9.38
C PRO A 319 8.11 -26.10 -8.41
N ASN A 320 8.47 -24.89 -8.84
CA ASN A 320 9.17 -23.89 -8.03
C ASN A 320 8.25 -22.71 -7.76
N ARG A 321 7.37 -22.86 -6.76
CA ARG A 321 6.51 -21.76 -6.30
C ARG A 321 7.29 -20.80 -5.40
N VAL A 322 7.07 -19.51 -5.62
CA VAL A 322 7.57 -18.46 -4.73
C VAL A 322 6.39 -17.80 -4.04
N ASP A 323 6.42 -17.80 -2.71
CA ASP A 323 5.41 -17.14 -1.91
C ASP A 323 5.76 -15.65 -1.78
N ILE A 324 4.77 -14.78 -2.00
CA ILE A 324 4.90 -13.33 -1.84
C ILE A 324 3.76 -12.82 -0.96
N SER A 325 4.08 -11.90 -0.05
CA SER A 325 3.07 -11.17 0.70
C SER A 325 2.79 -9.84 0.00
N LEU A 326 1.53 -9.58 -0.30
CA LEU A 326 1.11 -8.33 -0.93
C LEU A 326 0.24 -7.51 0.02
N PRO A 327 0.25 -6.17 -0.10
CA PRO A 327 -0.75 -5.33 0.56
C PRO A 327 -2.18 -5.71 0.18
N PRO A 328 -3.20 -5.30 0.94
CA PRO A 328 -4.59 -5.40 0.52
C PRO A 328 -4.78 -4.93 -0.91
N MET A 329 -5.50 -5.72 -1.69
CA MET A 329 -5.77 -5.42 -3.09
C MET A 329 -6.93 -6.27 -3.59
N LYS A 330 -7.41 -5.93 -4.78
CA LYS A 330 -8.38 -6.76 -5.49
C LYS A 330 -7.72 -8.04 -5.94
N ARG A 331 -8.46 -9.15 -5.88
CA ARG A 331 -8.00 -10.45 -6.39
C ARG A 331 -7.43 -10.39 -7.81
N SER A 332 -8.10 -9.66 -8.71
CA SER A 332 -7.68 -9.51 -10.10
C SER A 332 -6.34 -8.79 -10.26
N GLN A 333 -5.94 -7.93 -9.32
CA GLN A 333 -4.62 -7.31 -9.33
C GLN A 333 -3.54 -8.28 -8.85
N ALA A 334 -3.80 -9.03 -7.78
CA ALA A 334 -2.88 -10.05 -7.28
C ALA A 334 -2.56 -11.12 -8.35
N GLU A 335 -3.58 -11.59 -9.09
CA GLU A 335 -3.42 -12.52 -10.21
C GLU A 335 -2.53 -11.94 -11.32
N ARG A 336 -2.73 -10.67 -11.68
CA ARG A 336 -1.89 -9.98 -12.69
C ARG A 336 -0.45 -9.79 -12.23
N ILE A 337 -0.22 -9.50 -10.94
CA ILE A 337 1.13 -9.40 -10.37
C ILE A 337 1.83 -10.76 -10.42
N CYS A 338 1.17 -11.85 -10.01
CA CYS A 338 1.74 -13.19 -10.06
C CYS A 338 2.07 -13.62 -11.49
N HIS A 339 1.18 -13.33 -12.45
CA HIS A 339 1.44 -13.56 -13.87
C HIS A 339 2.66 -12.78 -14.36
N TYR A 340 2.69 -11.47 -14.10
CA TYR A 340 3.81 -10.61 -14.51
C TYR A 340 5.14 -11.11 -13.94
N ARG A 341 5.19 -11.45 -12.64
CA ARG A 341 6.39 -11.98 -11.98
C ARG A 341 6.83 -13.33 -12.56
N THR A 342 5.89 -14.22 -12.84
CA THR A 342 6.20 -15.51 -13.47
C THR A 342 6.83 -15.32 -14.86
N VAL A 343 6.31 -14.40 -15.66
CA VAL A 343 6.87 -14.10 -17.00
C VAL A 343 8.24 -13.43 -16.89
N LEU A 344 8.41 -12.49 -15.96
CA LEU A 344 9.66 -11.76 -15.79
C LEU A 344 10.79 -12.66 -15.27
N ASP A 345 10.50 -13.43 -14.22
CA ASP A 345 11.53 -14.16 -13.46
C ASP A 345 11.72 -15.60 -13.98
N GLY A 346 10.68 -16.19 -14.58
CA GLY A 346 10.67 -17.60 -14.99
C GLY A 346 11.21 -17.87 -16.40
N VAL A 347 11.13 -16.88 -17.31
CA VAL A 347 11.42 -17.13 -18.74
C VAL A 347 12.90 -17.02 -19.09
N CYS A 348 13.66 -16.16 -18.41
CA CYS A 348 15.07 -15.92 -18.74
C CYS A 348 16.01 -16.63 -17.76
N SER A 349 16.63 -17.72 -18.20
CA SER A 349 17.70 -18.41 -17.45
C SER A 349 19.09 -17.82 -17.70
N VAL A 350 19.18 -16.81 -18.56
CA VAL A 350 20.44 -16.27 -19.06
C VAL A 350 20.72 -14.96 -18.33
N GLY A 351 21.71 -14.99 -17.44
CA GLY A 351 22.33 -13.80 -16.90
C GLY A 351 23.46 -13.34 -17.82
N ILE A 352 23.78 -12.05 -17.78
CA ILE A 352 24.96 -11.51 -18.44
C ILE A 352 25.75 -10.72 -17.41
N GLU A 353 26.98 -11.15 -17.18
CA GLU A 353 27.97 -10.40 -16.41
C GLU A 353 28.80 -9.53 -17.36
N LEU A 354 28.81 -8.23 -17.08
CA LEU A 354 29.46 -7.22 -17.90
C LEU A 354 30.39 -6.40 -17.01
N ILE A 355 31.60 -6.14 -17.51
CA ILE A 355 32.50 -5.14 -16.91
C ILE A 355 32.74 -4.08 -17.98
N GLY A 356 32.06 -2.94 -17.86
CA GLY A 356 32.25 -1.78 -18.74
C GLY A 356 33.44 -0.91 -18.36
N TYR A 357 33.83 -0.01 -19.26
CA TYR A 357 34.76 1.08 -18.95
C TYR A 357 34.02 2.27 -18.31
N GLY A 358 34.74 3.37 -18.03
CA GLY A 358 34.19 4.50 -17.27
C GLY A 358 32.99 5.21 -17.91
N ASP A 359 32.73 4.99 -19.19
CA ASP A 359 31.57 5.50 -19.92
C ASP A 359 30.25 4.80 -19.54
N CYS A 360 30.30 3.62 -18.91
CA CYS A 360 29.12 2.95 -18.36
C CYS A 360 28.79 3.39 -16.91
N SER A 361 29.49 4.38 -16.36
CA SER A 361 29.31 4.85 -14.96
C SER A 361 27.91 5.40 -14.64
N ARG A 362 27.08 5.63 -15.67
CA ARG A 362 25.70 6.10 -15.54
C ARG A 362 24.66 4.98 -15.59
N VAL A 363 25.08 3.73 -15.83
CA VAL A 363 24.18 2.57 -15.84
C VAL A 363 23.81 2.20 -14.40
N LEU A 364 22.52 2.16 -14.11
CA LEU A 364 21.94 1.87 -12.81
C LEU A 364 21.15 0.55 -12.82
N PRO A 365 20.93 -0.08 -11.65
CA PRO A 365 20.13 -1.30 -11.56
C PRO A 365 18.70 -1.11 -12.09
N GLY A 366 18.29 -1.90 -13.08
CA GLY A 366 16.97 -1.78 -13.73
C GLY A 366 16.98 -1.01 -15.05
N ASP A 367 18.12 -0.42 -15.44
CA ASP A 367 18.25 0.24 -16.74
C ASP A 367 18.11 -0.75 -17.89
N TYR A 368 17.42 -0.31 -18.93
CA TYR A 368 17.45 -0.99 -20.22
C TYR A 368 18.78 -0.70 -20.92
N ILE A 369 19.59 -1.74 -21.06
CA ILE A 369 20.87 -1.72 -21.78
C ILE A 369 20.76 -2.58 -23.04
N ALA A 370 21.56 -2.25 -24.05
CA ALA A 370 21.73 -3.10 -25.22
C ALA A 370 23.13 -3.72 -25.22
N ILE A 371 23.24 -4.90 -25.82
CA ILE A 371 24.54 -5.53 -26.09
C ILE A 371 24.65 -5.65 -27.60
N GLY A 372 25.54 -4.84 -28.17
CA GLY A 372 25.89 -4.90 -29.57
C GLY A 372 26.76 -6.12 -29.84
N HIS A 373 26.29 -6.99 -30.72
CA HIS A 373 27.12 -8.00 -31.35
C HIS A 373 27.47 -7.47 -32.75
N GLU A 374 28.77 -7.39 -33.06
CA GLU A 374 29.22 -7.09 -34.43
C GLU A 374 28.93 -8.25 -35.39
#